data_AF-A0A401UF67-F1
#
_entry.id   AF-A0A401UF67-F1
#
_cell.length_a   1.000
_cell.length_b   1.000
_cell.length_c   1.000
_cell.angle_alpha   90.00
_cell.angle_beta   90.00
_cell.angle_gamma   90.00
#
_symmetry.space_group_name_H-M   'P 1'
#
loop_
_entity.id
_entity.type
_entity.pdbx_description
1 polymer ?
#
loop_
_entity_poly.entity_id
_entity_poly.type
_entity_poly.pdbx_seq_one_letter_code
_entity_poly.pdbx_strand_id
1 'polypeptide(L)'
;MIRLFVVFTVILILFACSREKTKVNDLNKIEQLSSTDKILEKSEPVRESILETELTEEQRKLVILYSTLYNELIEFKDSDKFKQFGFSKQGYSIWLEKVSEQMDKQRTSESLRDFSIEKEIFFGDLHMLGLDYVFSEGKETKQTKDGMEKIYRVLNPVTISKESSPFEKGEY
;
A
#
# COMPACT_ATOMS: atom_id res chain seq x y z
N MET A 1 -57.57 -17.27 11.87
CA MET A 1 -56.55 -17.34 12.95
C MET A 1 -55.50 -18.44 12.71
N ILE A 2 -55.08 -18.71 11.45
CA ILE A 2 -54.14 -19.80 11.12
C ILE A 2 -52.86 -19.27 10.41
N ARG A 3 -52.87 -18.05 9.87
CA ARG A 3 -51.74 -17.49 9.11
C ARG A 3 -50.61 -16.88 9.95
N LEU A 4 -50.78 -16.75 11.26
CA LEU A 4 -49.75 -16.22 12.16
C LEU A 4 -48.80 -17.31 12.71
N PHE A 5 -49.23 -18.58 12.70
CA PHE A 5 -48.45 -19.69 13.26
C PHE A 5 -47.33 -20.18 12.33
N VAL A 6 -47.48 -20.02 11.01
CA VAL A 6 -46.51 -20.53 10.03
C VAL A 6 -45.25 -19.65 9.95
N VAL A 7 -45.36 -18.36 10.28
CA VAL A 7 -44.22 -17.43 10.24
C VAL A 7 -43.29 -17.65 11.44
N PHE A 8 -43.84 -18.01 12.61
CA PHE A 8 -43.04 -18.26 13.82
C PHE A 8 -42.24 -19.56 13.76
N THR A 9 -42.72 -20.59 13.06
CA THR A 9 -41.99 -21.87 12.93
C THR A 9 -40.79 -21.77 11.97
N VAL A 10 -40.84 -20.93 10.94
CA VAL A 10 -39.71 -20.73 10.02
C VAL A 10 -38.57 -19.93 10.68
N ILE A 11 -38.89 -18.99 11.57
CA ILE A 11 -37.87 -18.20 12.31
C ILE A 11 -37.10 -19.08 13.31
N LEU A 12 -37.76 -20.06 13.93
CA LEU A 12 -37.10 -21.00 14.86
C LEU A 12 -36.15 -21.98 14.17
N ILE A 13 -36.44 -22.38 12.92
CA ILE A 13 -35.57 -23.27 12.14
C ILE A 13 -34.27 -22.57 11.73
N LEU A 14 -34.29 -21.26 11.46
CA LEU A 14 -33.08 -20.50 11.12
C LEU A 14 -32.13 -20.27 12.32
N PHE A 15 -32.64 -20.33 13.56
CA PHE A 15 -31.79 -20.17 14.76
C PHE A 15 -31.11 -21.47 15.22
N ALA A 16 -31.53 -22.64 14.71
CA ALA A 16 -30.98 -23.94 15.10
C ALA A 16 -29.71 -24.36 14.33
N CYS A 17 -29.32 -23.68 13.25
CA CYS A 17 -28.08 -23.97 12.52
C CYS A 17 -26.83 -23.28 13.07
N SER A 18 -26.94 -22.53 14.17
CA SER A 18 -25.83 -21.75 14.74
C SER A 18 -25.33 -22.35 16.06
N ARG A 19 -25.01 -23.65 16.07
CA ARG A 19 -24.23 -24.25 17.15
C ARG A 19 -23.75 -25.65 16.80
N GLU A 20 -22.58 -25.75 16.18
CA GLU A 20 -21.68 -26.86 16.54
C GLU A 20 -20.22 -26.46 16.42
N LYS A 21 -19.52 -26.72 17.53
CA LYS A 21 -18.10 -26.49 17.77
C LYS A 21 -17.33 -27.62 17.12
N THR A 22 -16.16 -27.34 16.56
CA THR A 22 -15.05 -28.29 16.67
C THR A 22 -13.78 -27.53 17.05
N LYS A 23 -13.26 -27.88 18.23
CA LYS A 23 -11.93 -27.53 18.73
C LYS A 23 -10.91 -28.52 18.14
N VAL A 24 -9.66 -28.07 18.14
CA VAL A 24 -8.39 -28.83 18.04
C VAL A 24 -7.92 -29.15 16.61
N ASN A 25 -7.03 -28.29 16.11
CA ASN A 25 -5.69 -28.75 15.81
C ASN A 25 -4.70 -27.61 16.09
N ASP A 26 -4.20 -27.58 17.32
CA ASP A 26 -3.04 -26.80 17.72
C ASP A 26 -1.77 -27.41 17.12
N LEU A 27 -0.76 -26.57 16.88
CA LEU A 27 0.62 -26.90 16.46
C LEU A 27 0.89 -27.08 14.96
N ASN A 28 0.72 -26.03 14.16
CA ASN A 28 1.72 -25.68 13.12
C ASN A 28 1.68 -24.22 12.62
N LYS A 29 1.27 -23.26 13.46
CA LYS A 29 1.05 -21.86 13.05
C LYS A 29 1.83 -20.86 13.92
N ILE A 30 3.11 -21.13 14.16
CA ILE A 30 3.98 -20.23 14.93
C ILE A 30 5.27 -19.83 14.20
N GLU A 31 5.64 -20.44 13.06
CA GLU A 31 6.93 -20.12 12.42
C GLU A 31 6.87 -19.21 11.17
N GLN A 32 5.73 -18.56 10.88
CA GLN A 32 5.63 -17.58 9.79
C GLN A 32 5.07 -16.21 10.18
N LEU A 33 4.95 -15.92 11.48
CA LEU A 33 4.48 -14.61 11.98
C LEU A 33 5.60 -13.73 12.55
N SER A 34 6.88 -14.14 12.49
CA SER A 34 7.97 -13.39 13.13
C SER A 34 8.67 -12.35 12.24
N SER A 35 8.35 -12.27 10.94
CA SER A 35 9.14 -11.48 9.98
C SER A 35 8.49 -10.15 9.57
N THR A 36 7.18 -9.97 9.72
CA THR A 36 6.47 -8.77 9.24
C THR A 36 6.16 -7.74 10.33
N ASP A 37 6.07 -8.14 11.61
CA ASP A 37 5.83 -7.18 12.70
C ASP A 37 7.04 -6.28 12.97
N LYS A 38 8.22 -6.63 12.44
CA LYS A 38 9.42 -5.78 12.50
C LYS A 38 9.49 -4.71 11.41
N ILE A 39 8.58 -4.70 10.43
CA ILE A 39 8.63 -3.75 9.31
C ILE A 39 7.74 -2.51 9.58
N LEU A 40 6.82 -2.57 10.55
CA LEU A 40 5.80 -1.54 10.78
C LEU A 40 5.93 -0.78 12.13
N GLU A 41 7.03 -0.94 12.88
CA GLU A 41 7.26 -0.18 14.13
C GLU A 41 8.31 0.93 14.00
N LYS A 42 8.61 1.35 12.77
CA LYS A 42 9.42 2.54 12.55
C LYS A 42 9.06 3.15 11.21
N SER A 43 8.06 4.05 11.21
CA SER A 43 7.98 5.10 10.20
C SER A 43 9.22 5.99 10.36
N GLU A 44 10.36 5.49 9.90
CA GLU A 44 11.53 6.32 9.71
C GLU A 44 11.15 7.42 8.70
N PRO A 45 11.47 8.69 8.97
CA PRO A 45 11.32 9.74 7.97
C PRO A 45 12.06 9.29 6.71
N VAL A 46 11.48 9.59 5.54
CA VAL A 46 12.11 9.39 4.22
C VAL A 46 13.61 9.59 4.35
N ARG A 47 14.40 8.52 4.22
CA ARG A 47 15.85 8.65 4.33
C ARG A 47 16.32 9.64 3.27
N GLU A 48 17.10 10.64 3.69
CA GLU A 48 17.66 11.73 2.88
C GLU A 48 18.31 11.27 1.55
N SER A 49 18.62 9.98 1.41
CA SER A 49 19.21 9.32 0.24
C SER A 49 18.69 9.72 -1.15
N ILE A 50 17.40 10.00 -1.37
CA ILE A 50 16.91 10.49 -2.68
C ILE A 50 17.17 11.99 -2.83
N LEU A 51 17.02 12.75 -1.74
CA LEU A 51 17.18 14.19 -1.69
C LEU A 51 18.65 14.64 -1.71
N GLU A 52 19.58 13.71 -1.45
CA GLU A 52 21.03 13.85 -1.54
C GLU A 52 21.57 13.89 -2.99
N THR A 53 20.76 13.48 -3.98
CA THR A 53 21.10 13.69 -5.39
C THR A 53 20.83 15.13 -5.83
N GLU A 54 21.55 15.63 -6.84
CA GLU A 54 21.27 16.92 -7.48
C GLU A 54 19.91 16.86 -8.20
N LEU A 55 18.84 17.04 -7.45
CA LEU A 55 17.47 17.13 -7.96
C LEU A 55 17.16 18.56 -8.35
N THR A 56 16.46 18.72 -9.46
CA THR A 56 15.79 19.99 -9.75
C THR A 56 14.69 20.24 -8.72
N GLU A 57 14.26 21.50 -8.58
CA GLU A 57 13.15 21.86 -7.69
C GLU A 57 11.86 21.11 -8.01
N GLU A 58 11.60 20.81 -9.28
CA GLU A 58 10.42 20.06 -9.70
C GLU A 58 10.51 18.58 -9.30
N GLN A 59 11.67 17.96 -9.50
CA GLN A 59 11.92 16.57 -9.09
C GLN A 59 11.84 16.42 -7.56
N ARG A 60 12.42 17.36 -6.81
CA ARG A 60 12.33 17.40 -5.34
C ARG A 60 10.88 17.47 -4.89
N LYS A 61 10.08 18.37 -5.47
CA LYS A 61 8.64 18.49 -5.18
C LYS A 61 7.89 17.19 -5.51
N LEU A 62 8.23 16.54 -6.62
CA LEU A 62 7.61 15.27 -7.02
C LEU A 62 7.86 14.18 -5.99
N VAL A 63 9.11 14.00 -5.54
CA VAL A 63 9.48 13.00 -4.50
C VAL A 63 8.73 13.27 -3.19
N ILE A 64 8.74 14.52 -2.72
CA ILE A 64 8.06 14.91 -1.48
C ILE A 64 6.56 14.65 -1.57
N LEU A 65 5.94 15.03 -2.68
CA LEU A 65 4.51 14.82 -2.89
C LEU A 65 4.16 13.34 -2.96
N TYR A 66 4.97 12.54 -3.67
CA TYR A 66 4.79 11.09 -3.76
C TYR A 66 4.81 10.43 -2.37
N SER A 67 5.81 10.75 -1.56
CA SER A 67 5.90 10.26 -0.18
C SER A 67 4.73 10.73 0.69
N THR A 68 4.33 11.99 0.54
CA THR A 68 3.20 12.56 1.30
C THR A 68 1.91 11.81 0.99
N LEU A 69 1.59 11.58 -0.29
CA LEU A 69 0.39 10.85 -0.69
C LEU A 69 0.42 9.38 -0.28
N TYR A 70 1.61 8.75 -0.28
CA TYR A 70 1.78 7.41 0.26
C TYR A 70 1.42 7.37 1.76
N ASN A 71 2.01 8.25 2.56
CA ASN A 71 1.75 8.29 4.00
C ASN A 71 0.28 8.61 4.30
N GLU A 72 -0.31 9.56 3.57
CA GLU A 72 -1.73 9.91 3.69
C GLU A 72 -2.61 8.66 3.45
N LEU A 73 -2.32 7.86 2.41
CA LEU A 73 -3.01 6.59 2.14
C LEU A 73 -2.87 5.57 3.27
N ILE A 74 -1.66 5.37 3.78
CA ILE A 74 -1.40 4.43 4.88
C ILE A 74 -2.11 4.87 6.16
N GLU A 75 -2.24 6.17 6.42
CA GLU A 75 -2.95 6.70 7.58
C GLU A 75 -4.47 6.48 7.47
N PHE A 76 -5.08 6.80 6.33
CA PHE A 76 -6.54 6.75 6.24
C PHE A 76 -7.11 5.38 5.87
N LYS A 77 -6.33 4.44 5.31
CA LYS A 77 -6.86 3.14 4.86
C LYS A 77 -7.61 2.37 5.96
N ASP A 78 -7.21 2.56 7.21
CA ASP A 78 -7.80 1.86 8.36
C ASP A 78 -9.00 2.59 8.96
N SER A 79 -9.29 3.81 8.50
CA SER A 79 -10.41 4.62 8.99
C SER A 79 -11.76 4.05 8.57
N ASP A 80 -12.77 4.16 9.44
CA ASP A 80 -14.13 3.73 9.12
C ASP A 80 -14.71 4.47 7.91
N LYS A 81 -14.34 5.75 7.77
CA LYS A 81 -14.72 6.56 6.63
C LYS A 81 -14.18 5.98 5.32
N PHE A 82 -12.92 5.53 5.31
CA PHE A 82 -12.34 4.90 4.12
C PHE A 82 -13.00 3.56 3.81
N LYS A 83 -13.23 2.71 4.82
CA LYS A 83 -13.92 1.42 4.64
C LYS A 83 -15.33 1.57 4.08
N GLN A 84 -16.04 2.62 4.52
CA GLN A 84 -17.41 2.89 4.08
C GLN A 84 -17.48 3.58 2.72
N PHE A 85 -16.57 4.51 2.43
CA PHE A 85 -16.72 5.44 1.31
C PHE A 85 -15.58 5.40 0.28
N GLY A 86 -14.45 4.75 0.57
CA GLY A 86 -13.25 4.71 -0.28
C GLY A 86 -12.88 6.09 -0.85
N PHE A 87 -12.68 6.15 -2.17
CA PHE A 87 -12.43 7.39 -2.91
C PHE A 87 -13.69 8.06 -3.48
N SER A 88 -14.87 7.77 -2.95
CA SER A 88 -16.09 8.48 -3.35
C SER A 88 -16.05 9.96 -2.94
N LYS A 89 -16.98 10.76 -3.45
CA LYS A 89 -17.14 12.18 -3.07
C LYS A 89 -17.34 12.41 -1.58
N GLN A 90 -17.88 11.42 -0.86
CA GLN A 90 -18.08 11.48 0.60
C GLN A 90 -16.85 10.99 1.36
N GLY A 91 -15.97 10.25 0.68
CA GLY A 91 -14.72 9.71 1.19
C GLY A 91 -13.53 10.60 0.87
N TYR A 92 -12.54 10.02 0.18
CA TYR A 92 -11.22 10.60 -0.05
C TYR A 92 -10.97 10.93 -1.54
N SER A 93 -11.98 11.44 -2.25
CA SER A 93 -11.85 11.76 -3.69
C SER A 93 -10.72 12.75 -4.01
N ILE A 94 -10.43 13.68 -3.10
CA ILE A 94 -9.35 14.66 -3.25
C ILE A 94 -7.98 13.97 -3.38
N TRP A 95 -7.74 12.89 -2.63
CA TRP A 95 -6.49 12.14 -2.74
C TRP A 95 -6.34 11.55 -4.15
N LEU A 96 -7.41 10.96 -4.67
CA LEU A 96 -7.43 10.36 -6.01
C LEU A 96 -7.23 11.42 -7.12
N GLU A 97 -7.81 12.60 -6.95
CA GLU A 97 -7.61 13.73 -7.86
C GLU A 97 -6.14 14.19 -7.89
N LYS A 98 -5.51 14.34 -6.72
CA LYS A 98 -4.08 14.68 -6.62
C LYS A 98 -3.21 13.64 -7.32
N VAL A 99 -3.45 12.35 -7.08
CA VAL A 99 -2.69 11.26 -7.73
C VAL A 99 -2.86 11.32 -9.26
N SER A 100 -4.10 11.48 -9.73
CA SER A 100 -4.41 11.53 -11.17
C SER A 100 -3.74 12.72 -11.87
N GLU A 101 -3.75 13.89 -11.23
CA GLU A 101 -3.08 15.09 -11.76
C GLU A 101 -1.56 14.86 -11.93
N GLN A 102 -0.93 14.18 -10.97
CA GLN A 102 0.51 13.89 -11.07
C GLN A 102 0.81 12.82 -12.12
N MET A 103 -0.06 11.83 -12.31
CA MET A 103 0.06 10.89 -13.44
C MET A 103 0.03 11.63 -14.78
N ASP A 104 -0.85 12.61 -14.93
CA ASP A 104 -0.92 13.42 -16.15
C ASP A 104 0.33 14.30 -16.35
N LYS A 105 0.87 14.88 -15.28
CA LYS A 105 2.14 15.62 -15.32
C LYS A 105 3.32 14.74 -15.70
N GLN A 106 3.43 13.54 -15.12
CA GLN A 106 4.46 12.55 -15.49
C GLN A 106 4.34 12.10 -16.95
N ARG A 107 3.14 12.07 -17.52
CA ARG A 107 2.93 11.71 -18.93
C ARG A 107 3.35 12.84 -19.88
N THR A 108 3.06 14.08 -19.51
CA THR A 108 3.19 15.25 -20.40
C THR A 108 4.55 15.94 -20.32
N SER A 109 5.21 15.94 -19.16
CA SER A 109 6.55 16.49 -18.98
C SER A 109 7.62 15.43 -19.23
N GLU A 110 8.45 15.60 -20.26
CA GLU A 110 9.54 14.67 -20.58
C GLU A 110 10.56 14.55 -19.44
N SER A 111 10.98 15.67 -18.84
CA SER A 111 11.90 15.68 -17.69
C SER A 111 11.36 14.89 -16.50
N LEU A 112 10.08 15.06 -16.16
CA LEU A 112 9.47 14.31 -15.05
C LEU A 112 9.27 12.84 -15.43
N ARG A 113 8.91 12.54 -16.68
CA ARG A 113 8.76 11.17 -17.16
C ARG A 113 10.06 10.39 -17.03
N ASP A 114 11.15 10.94 -17.55
CA ASP A 114 12.46 10.29 -17.55
C ASP A 114 12.98 10.10 -16.13
N PHE A 115 12.84 11.12 -15.29
CA PHE A 115 13.14 11.03 -13.85
C PHE A 115 12.32 9.93 -13.15
N SER A 116 11.02 9.84 -13.47
CA SER A 116 10.13 8.84 -12.88
C SER A 116 10.50 7.43 -13.29
N ILE A 117 10.98 7.24 -14.52
CA ILE A 117 11.52 5.96 -14.99
C ILE A 117 12.82 5.62 -14.27
N GLU A 118 13.75 6.56 -14.19
CA GLU A 118 15.06 6.34 -13.54
C GLU A 118 14.93 6.01 -12.05
N LYS A 119 14.04 6.73 -11.35
CA LYS A 119 13.84 6.57 -9.91
C LYS A 119 12.71 5.61 -9.55
N GLU A 120 12.05 5.03 -10.56
CA GLU A 120 10.87 4.17 -10.40
C GLU A 120 9.73 4.81 -9.58
N ILE A 121 9.60 6.14 -9.60
CA ILE A 121 8.56 6.88 -8.89
C ILE A 121 7.35 7.03 -9.81
N PHE A 122 6.36 6.16 -9.68
CA PHE A 122 5.15 6.21 -10.50
C PHE A 122 3.90 6.44 -9.67
N PHE A 123 3.17 7.55 -9.90
CA PHE A 123 1.87 7.78 -9.25
C PHE A 123 0.82 6.74 -9.65
N GLY A 124 1.01 6.04 -10.77
CA GLY A 124 0.23 4.87 -11.13
C GLY A 124 0.32 3.73 -10.09
N ASP A 125 1.48 3.53 -9.46
CA ASP A 125 1.62 2.52 -8.40
C ASP A 125 0.82 2.90 -7.15
N LEU A 126 0.84 4.18 -6.76
CA LEU A 126 0.00 4.68 -5.67
C LEU A 126 -1.48 4.51 -6.01
N HIS A 127 -1.87 4.86 -7.24
CA HIS A 127 -3.24 4.70 -7.69
C HIS A 127 -3.72 3.26 -7.55
N MET A 128 -2.94 2.29 -8.06
CA MET A 128 -3.29 0.87 -7.94
C MET A 128 -3.35 0.42 -6.47
N LEU A 129 -2.36 0.80 -5.65
CA LEU A 129 -2.35 0.45 -4.22
C LEU A 129 -3.60 1.01 -3.50
N GLY A 130 -3.99 2.24 -3.82
CA GLY A 130 -5.21 2.85 -3.30
C GLY A 130 -6.46 2.06 -3.70
N LEU A 131 -6.58 1.68 -4.97
CA LEU A 131 -7.71 0.88 -5.45
C LEU A 131 -7.75 -0.50 -4.79
N ASP A 132 -6.61 -1.16 -4.62
CA ASP A 132 -6.52 -2.44 -3.92
C ASP A 132 -7.03 -2.31 -2.48
N TYR A 133 -6.69 -1.22 -1.78
CA TYR A 133 -7.25 -0.93 -0.46
C TYR A 133 -8.75 -0.65 -0.49
N VAL A 134 -9.27 0.02 -1.51
CA VAL A 134 -10.73 0.19 -1.65
C VAL A 134 -11.41 -1.16 -1.79
N PHE A 135 -10.88 -2.06 -2.64
CA PHE A 135 -11.46 -3.39 -2.84
C PHE A 135 -11.36 -4.30 -1.62
N SER A 136 -10.31 -4.13 -0.80
CA SER A 136 -10.10 -4.92 0.40
C SER A 136 -10.71 -4.32 1.67
N GLU A 137 -11.40 -3.17 1.55
CA GLU A 137 -11.91 -2.40 2.69
C GLU A 137 -10.77 -2.03 3.68
N GLY A 138 -9.64 -1.57 3.15
CA GLY A 138 -8.47 -1.16 3.90
C GLY A 138 -7.59 -2.31 4.40
N LYS A 139 -8.00 -3.57 4.21
CA LYS A 139 -7.25 -4.75 4.68
C LYS A 139 -5.99 -4.94 3.84
N GLU A 140 -4.91 -5.35 4.50
CA GLU A 140 -3.71 -5.76 3.80
C GLU A 140 -3.92 -7.11 3.10
N THR A 141 -3.63 -7.15 1.80
CA THR A 141 -3.58 -8.34 0.96
C THR A 141 -2.14 -8.61 0.55
N LYS A 142 -1.91 -9.71 -0.18
CA LYS A 142 -0.61 -9.94 -0.79
C LYS A 142 -0.25 -8.78 -1.75
N GLN A 143 -1.21 -8.37 -2.58
CA GLN A 143 -1.02 -7.29 -3.56
C GLN A 143 -0.66 -5.97 -2.88
N THR A 144 -1.36 -5.59 -1.81
CA THR A 144 -1.05 -4.33 -1.11
C THR A 144 0.31 -4.39 -0.42
N LYS A 145 0.71 -5.56 0.11
CA LYS A 145 2.04 -5.75 0.70
C LYS A 145 3.15 -5.62 -0.33
N ASP A 146 3.00 -6.29 -1.47
CA ASP A 146 3.97 -6.21 -2.57
C ASP A 146 4.07 -4.76 -3.10
N GLY A 147 2.94 -4.05 -3.20
CA GLY A 147 2.88 -2.64 -3.59
C GLY A 147 3.55 -1.71 -2.57
N MET A 148 3.28 -1.88 -1.28
CA MET A 148 3.94 -1.13 -0.21
C MET A 148 5.45 -1.36 -0.21
N GLU A 149 5.91 -2.60 -0.36
CA GLU A 149 7.35 -2.91 -0.40
C GLU A 149 8.03 -2.24 -1.59
N LYS A 150 7.40 -2.27 -2.78
CA LYS A 150 7.89 -1.56 -3.96
C LYS A 150 8.08 -0.07 -3.68
N ILE A 151 7.04 0.59 -3.17
CA ILE A 151 7.06 2.03 -2.87
C ILE A 151 8.08 2.36 -1.79
N TYR A 152 8.18 1.52 -0.76
CA TYR A 152 9.15 1.71 0.32
C TYR A 152 10.58 1.65 -0.18
N ARG A 153 10.92 0.70 -1.07
CA ARG A 153 12.26 0.62 -1.70
C ARG A 153 12.56 1.85 -2.54
N VAL A 154 11.57 2.33 -3.29
CA VAL A 154 11.71 3.54 -4.10
C VAL A 154 11.99 4.76 -3.23
N LEU A 155 11.31 4.90 -2.09
CA LEU A 155 11.48 6.01 -1.15
C LEU A 155 12.72 5.88 -0.25
N ASN A 156 13.28 4.68 -0.13
CA ASN A 156 14.44 4.37 0.72
C ASN A 156 15.44 3.49 -0.05
N PRO A 157 16.05 4.01 -1.14
CA PRO A 157 17.01 3.24 -1.90
C PRO A 157 18.18 2.83 -1.01
N VAL A 158 18.56 1.56 -1.06
CA VAL A 158 19.77 1.10 -0.40
C VAL A 158 20.95 1.76 -1.12
N THR A 159 21.69 2.60 -0.41
CA THR A 159 23.00 3.08 -0.87
C THR A 159 23.95 1.88 -0.89
N ILE A 160 24.03 1.22 -2.05
CA ILE A 160 25.16 0.33 -2.31
C ILE A 160 26.35 1.26 -2.44
N SER A 161 27.16 1.35 -1.38
CA SER A 161 28.47 1.98 -1.47
C SER A 161 29.18 1.38 -2.68
N LYS A 162 29.60 2.24 -3.62
CA LYS A 162 30.60 1.88 -4.62
C LYS A 162 31.91 1.59 -3.89
N GLU A 163 32.02 0.43 -3.27
CA GLU A 163 33.25 -0.06 -2.69
C GLU A 163 33.91 -0.99 -3.72
N SER A 164 34.91 -0.41 -4.40
CA SER A 164 35.99 -1.03 -5.17
C SER A 164 35.78 -2.46 -5.68
N SER A 165 35.65 -2.61 -6.99
CA SER A 165 36.11 -3.80 -7.71
C SER A 165 37.63 -3.95 -7.54
N PRO A 166 38.14 -5.04 -6.95
CA PRO A 166 39.49 -5.50 -7.21
C PRO A 166 39.39 -6.63 -8.23
N PHE A 167 39.10 -6.32 -9.49
CA PHE A 167 39.44 -7.26 -10.56
C PHE A 167 40.85 -6.96 -11.03
N GLU A 168 41.75 -7.74 -10.44
CA GLU A 168 43.16 -7.86 -10.74
C GLU A 168 43.42 -7.95 -12.25
N LYS A 169 44.50 -7.28 -12.65
CA LYS A 169 45.19 -7.50 -13.91
C LYS A 169 45.50 -9.00 -14.05
N GLY A 170 44.90 -9.62 -15.06
CA GLY A 170 45.36 -10.89 -15.62
C GLY A 170 45.69 -10.67 -17.09
N GLU A 171 46.82 -10.00 -17.38
CA GLU A 171 47.45 -10.09 -18.69
C GLU A 171 48.15 -11.46 -18.76
N TYR A 172 47.73 -12.30 -19.72
CA TYR A 172 48.52 -13.39 -20.27
C TYR A 172 49.03 -12.97 -21.64
#